data_AF-A0A9J6GMG0-F1
#
_entry.id   AF-A0A9J6GMG0-F1
#
_cell.length_a   1.000
_cell.length_b   1.000
_cell.length_c   1.000
_cell.angle_alpha   90.00
_cell.angle_beta   90.00
_cell.angle_gamma   90.00
#
_symmetry.space_group_name_H-M   'P 1'
#
loop_
_entity.id
_entity.type
_entity.pdbx_description
1 polymer ?
#
loop_
_entity_poly.entity_id
_entity_poly.type
_entity_poly.pdbx_seq_one_letter_code
_entity_poly.pdbx_strand_id
1 'polypeptide(L)'
;MLSGVHKKLDALKNTADALTAKVGELLVVRDVCGKLAESVGEVQKFAEHLSSKYDSVLSTVTPNQAKISKRQPQAEAISSNGAAHAEQLDDMNARINELEQYSRVCNFAIHGYPYKARKDLVSFLGDVASRLQIADFTLNDVNAVHRLPSRDDSVAPSLA
;
A
#
# COMPACT_ATOMS: atom_id res chain seq x y z
N MET A 1 44.30 -43.94 -87.66
CA MET A 1 44.60 -42.62 -87.04
C MET A 1 43.32 -41.83 -86.72
N LEU A 2 42.46 -41.51 -87.69
CA LEU A 2 41.24 -40.68 -87.50
C LEU A 2 40.19 -41.23 -86.50
N SER A 3 39.94 -42.54 -86.47
CA SER A 3 38.97 -43.17 -85.54
C SER A 3 39.34 -43.00 -84.05
N GLY A 4 40.64 -43.06 -83.71
CA GLY A 4 41.11 -42.86 -82.35
C GLY A 4 41.02 -41.41 -81.88
N VAL A 5 41.10 -40.46 -82.82
CA VAL A 5 40.93 -39.02 -82.55
C VAL A 5 39.46 -38.71 -82.25
N HIS A 6 38.51 -39.28 -83.01
CA HIS A 6 37.08 -39.11 -82.75
C HIS A 6 36.67 -39.61 -81.35
N LYS A 7 37.10 -40.82 -80.95
CA LYS A 7 36.78 -41.36 -79.62
C LYS A 7 37.30 -40.48 -78.47
N LYS A 8 38.49 -39.90 -78.63
CA LYS A 8 39.06 -38.98 -77.62
C LYS A 8 38.30 -37.65 -77.58
N LEU A 9 37.87 -37.15 -78.73
CA LEU A 9 37.06 -35.94 -78.82
C LEU A 9 35.70 -36.11 -78.14
N ASP A 10 35.04 -37.26 -78.37
CA ASP A 10 33.76 -37.59 -77.72
C ASP A 10 33.89 -37.71 -76.20
N ALA A 11 34.95 -38.37 -75.72
CA ALA A 11 35.23 -38.47 -74.29
C ALA A 11 35.49 -37.09 -73.66
N LEU A 12 36.26 -36.24 -74.33
CA LEU A 12 36.54 -34.87 -73.87
C LEU A 12 35.25 -34.05 -73.80
N LYS A 13 34.38 -34.16 -74.81
CA LYS A 13 33.08 -33.49 -74.84
C LYS A 13 32.20 -33.92 -73.67
N ASN A 14 32.06 -35.22 -73.43
CA ASN A 14 31.28 -35.73 -72.30
C ASN A 14 31.83 -35.24 -70.95
N THR A 15 33.16 -35.14 -70.83
CA THR A 15 33.80 -34.61 -69.61
C THR A 15 33.50 -33.11 -69.44
N ALA A 16 33.54 -32.34 -70.52
CA ALA A 16 33.21 -30.92 -70.51
C ALA A 16 31.73 -30.66 -70.18
N ASP A 17 30.82 -31.48 -70.70
CA ASP A 17 29.39 -31.39 -70.39
C ASP A 17 29.13 -31.71 -68.91
N ALA A 18 29.78 -32.74 -68.36
CA ALA A 18 29.71 -33.08 -66.94
C ALA A 18 30.29 -31.99 -66.03
N LEU A 19 31.40 -31.36 -66.43
CA LEU A 19 32.02 -30.26 -65.69
C LEU A 19 31.11 -29.02 -65.69
N THR A 20 30.50 -28.71 -66.84
CA THR A 20 29.50 -27.64 -66.98
C THR A 20 28.32 -27.84 -66.02
N ALA A 21 27.81 -29.07 -65.93
CA ALA A 21 26.73 -29.40 -64.99
C ALA A 21 27.15 -29.19 -63.52
N LYS A 22 28.36 -29.62 -63.15
CA LYS A 22 28.89 -29.43 -61.79
C LYS A 22 29.14 -27.96 -61.43
N VAL A 23 29.59 -27.15 -62.38
CA VAL A 23 29.68 -25.69 -62.20
C VAL A 23 28.30 -25.10 -61.96
N GLY A 24 27.27 -25.55 -62.69
CA GLY A 24 25.88 -25.16 -62.44
C GLY A 24 25.41 -25.46 -61.01
N GLU A 25 25.65 -26.69 -60.52
CA GLU A 25 25.34 -27.08 -59.14
C GLU A 25 26.08 -26.20 -58.11
N LEU A 26 27.37 -25.93 -58.32
CA LEU A 26 28.18 -25.09 -57.43
C LEU A 26 27.69 -23.65 -57.36
N LEU A 27 27.17 -23.09 -58.47
CA LEU A 27 26.59 -21.76 -58.48
C LEU A 27 25.32 -21.69 -57.61
N VAL A 28 24.48 -22.72 -57.64
CA VAL A 28 23.30 -22.81 -56.76
C VAL A 28 23.71 -22.90 -55.30
N VAL A 29 24.72 -23.72 -54.97
CA VAL A 29 25.24 -23.84 -53.60
C VAL A 29 25.79 -22.50 -53.10
N ARG A 30 26.56 -21.77 -53.94
CA ARG A 30 27.05 -20.43 -53.62
C ARG A 30 25.90 -19.50 -53.23
N ASP A 31 24.81 -19.49 -53.99
CA ASP A 31 23.67 -18.60 -53.74
C ASP A 31 22.95 -18.97 -52.43
N VAL A 32 22.81 -20.26 -52.13
CA VAL A 32 22.26 -20.74 -50.86
C VAL A 32 23.17 -20.35 -49.69
N CYS A 33 24.49 -20.51 -49.83
CA CYS A 33 25.45 -20.08 -48.81
C CYS A 33 25.39 -18.57 -48.57
N GLY A 34 25.18 -17.76 -49.62
CA GLY A 34 24.98 -16.31 -49.49
C GLY A 34 23.76 -15.97 -48.63
N LYS A 35 22.60 -16.55 -48.94
CA LYS A 35 21.36 -16.35 -48.17
C LYS A 35 21.49 -16.82 -46.72
N LEU A 36 22.20 -17.94 -46.49
CA LEU A 36 22.45 -18.44 -45.14
C LEU A 36 23.33 -17.48 -44.34
N ALA A 37 24.37 -16.90 -44.97
CA ALA A 37 25.24 -15.92 -44.32
C ALA A 37 24.46 -14.66 -43.92
N GLU A 38 23.54 -14.18 -44.77
CA GLU A 38 22.64 -13.06 -44.45
C GLU A 38 21.75 -13.40 -43.24
N SER A 39 21.09 -14.55 -43.25
CA SER A 39 20.21 -14.99 -42.15
C SER A 39 20.96 -15.14 -40.82
N VAL A 40 22.19 -15.69 -40.85
CA VAL A 40 23.05 -15.78 -39.66
C VAL A 40 23.40 -14.39 -39.13
N GLY A 41 23.68 -13.44 -40.03
CA GLY A 41 23.94 -12.05 -39.65
C GLY A 41 22.75 -11.37 -38.98
N GLU A 42 21.52 -11.64 -39.43
CA GLU A 42 20.30 -11.15 -38.78
C GLU A 42 20.07 -11.75 -37.40
N VAL A 43 20.27 -13.07 -37.26
CA VAL A 43 20.17 -13.76 -35.97
C VAL A 43 21.20 -13.21 -34.98
N GLN A 44 22.42 -12.94 -35.43
CA GLN A 44 23.45 -12.37 -34.57
C GLN A 44 23.06 -10.98 -34.04
N LYS A 45 22.57 -10.09 -34.93
CA LYS A 45 22.07 -8.76 -34.52
C LYS A 45 20.92 -8.86 -33.52
N PHE A 46 20.01 -9.80 -33.74
CA PHE A 46 18.91 -10.03 -32.82
C PHE A 46 19.41 -10.51 -31.44
N ALA A 47 20.37 -11.42 -31.41
CA ALA A 47 20.97 -11.92 -30.17
C ALA A 47 21.69 -10.79 -29.40
N GLU A 48 22.45 -9.94 -30.08
CA GLU A 48 23.11 -8.77 -29.49
C GLU A 48 22.09 -7.79 -28.88
N HIS A 49 21.00 -7.52 -29.61
CA HIS A 49 19.93 -6.66 -29.11
C HIS A 49 19.23 -7.28 -27.88
N LEU A 50 18.97 -8.59 -27.90
CA LEU A 50 18.36 -9.30 -26.77
C LEU A 50 19.27 -9.28 -25.52
N SER A 51 20.57 -9.48 -25.70
CA SER A 51 21.56 -9.40 -24.61
C SER A 51 21.55 -8.00 -23.98
N SER A 52 21.55 -6.94 -24.79
CA SER A 52 21.48 -5.56 -24.30
C SER A 52 20.19 -5.28 -23.51
N LYS A 53 19.04 -5.79 -23.99
CA LYS A 53 17.76 -5.68 -23.27
C LYS A 53 17.79 -6.44 -21.95
N TYR A 54 18.39 -7.63 -21.94
CA TYR A 54 18.53 -8.43 -20.72
C TYR A 54 19.38 -7.70 -19.67
N ASP A 55 20.54 -7.16 -20.05
CA ASP A 55 21.40 -6.40 -19.15
C ASP A 55 20.70 -5.16 -18.60
N SER A 56 19.93 -4.46 -19.45
CA SER A 56 19.13 -3.31 -19.03
C SER A 56 18.08 -3.72 -17.98
N VAL A 57 17.34 -4.80 -18.21
CA VAL A 57 16.37 -5.32 -17.23
C VAL A 57 17.09 -5.71 -15.94
N LEU A 58 18.20 -6.43 -16.01
CA LEU A 58 18.98 -6.87 -14.85
C LEU A 58 19.48 -5.69 -14.02
N SER A 59 19.91 -4.61 -14.68
CA SER A 59 20.36 -3.37 -14.04
C SER A 59 19.27 -2.65 -13.25
N THR A 60 17.99 -2.90 -13.56
CA THR A 60 16.85 -2.29 -12.85
C THR A 60 16.25 -3.21 -11.81
N VAL A 61 16.13 -4.51 -12.10
CA VAL A 61 15.53 -5.51 -11.21
C VAL A 61 16.38 -5.70 -9.95
N THR A 62 17.70 -5.84 -10.10
CA THR A 62 18.61 -6.09 -8.98
C THR A 62 18.56 -4.99 -7.90
N PRO A 63 18.73 -3.68 -8.23
CA PRO A 63 18.65 -2.63 -7.22
C PRO A 63 17.22 -2.43 -6.69
N ASN A 64 16.19 -2.65 -7.50
CA ASN A 64 14.80 -2.56 -7.02
C ASN A 64 14.49 -3.66 -6.02
N GLN A 65 14.96 -4.89 -6.24
CA GLN A 65 14.83 -5.98 -5.29
C GLN A 65 15.51 -5.63 -3.96
N ALA A 66 16.72 -5.07 -4.00
CA ALA A 66 17.41 -4.62 -2.79
C ALA A 66 16.64 -3.51 -2.04
N LYS A 67 16.05 -2.56 -2.77
CA LYS A 67 15.19 -1.50 -2.18
C LYS A 67 13.94 -2.09 -1.54
N ILE A 68 13.30 -3.07 -2.17
CA ILE A 68 12.11 -3.75 -1.63
C ILE A 68 12.46 -4.47 -0.33
N SER A 69 13.53 -5.28 -0.33
CA SER A 69 14.01 -5.98 0.87
C SER A 69 14.33 -5.03 2.03
N LYS A 70 14.79 -3.81 1.75
CA LYS A 70 15.05 -2.80 2.78
C LYS A 70 13.78 -2.09 3.28
N ARG A 71 12.80 -1.85 2.40
CA ARG A 71 11.57 -1.10 2.74
C ARG A 71 10.52 -1.96 3.44
N GLN A 72 10.49 -3.26 3.14
CA GLN A 72 9.54 -4.18 3.74
C GLN A 72 9.54 -4.20 5.28
N PRO A 73 10.70 -4.32 5.98
CA PRO A 73 10.71 -4.27 7.44
C PRO A 73 10.30 -2.89 7.98
N GLN A 74 10.53 -1.81 7.23
CA GLN A 74 10.09 -0.46 7.63
C GLN A 74 8.57 -0.34 7.57
N ALA A 75 7.94 -0.90 6.53
CA ALA A 75 6.49 -0.93 6.40
C ALA A 75 5.84 -1.76 7.51
N GLU A 76 6.42 -2.92 7.84
CA GLU A 76 5.97 -3.77 8.95
C GLU A 76 6.09 -3.04 10.30
N ALA A 77 7.23 -2.36 10.55
CA ALA A 77 7.43 -1.57 11.76
C ALA A 77 6.41 -0.41 11.88
N ILE A 78 6.16 0.32 10.79
CA ILE A 78 5.16 1.40 10.78
C ILE A 78 3.76 0.85 11.06
N SER A 79 3.38 -0.27 10.46
CA SER A 79 2.08 -0.90 10.70
C SER A 79 1.93 -1.34 12.15
N SER A 80 2.96 -1.94 12.74
CA SER A 80 2.96 -2.36 14.15
C SER A 80 2.84 -1.17 15.09
N ASN A 81 3.64 -0.13 14.88
CA ASN A 81 3.58 1.10 15.69
C ASN A 81 2.22 1.81 15.54
N GLY A 82 1.63 1.79 14.34
CA GLY A 82 0.30 2.35 14.10
C GLY A 82 -0.78 1.66 14.94
N ALA A 83 -0.74 0.33 15.04
CA ALA A 83 -1.66 -0.43 15.89
C ALA A 83 -1.46 -0.11 17.38
N ALA A 84 -0.20 -0.07 17.85
CA ALA A 84 0.11 0.27 19.23
C ALA A 84 -0.33 1.70 19.60
N HIS A 85 -0.15 2.67 18.71
CA HIS A 85 -0.61 4.04 18.94
C HIS A 85 -2.14 4.16 18.93
N ALA A 86 -2.84 3.37 18.11
CA ALA A 86 -4.30 3.33 18.13
C ALA A 86 -4.82 2.82 19.48
N GLU A 87 -4.22 1.75 20.00
CA GLU A 87 -4.55 1.21 21.34
C GLU A 87 -4.28 2.25 22.45
N GLN A 88 -3.15 2.96 22.38
CA GLN A 88 -2.84 4.05 23.31
C GLN A 88 -3.84 5.20 23.25
N LEU A 89 -4.30 5.57 22.05
CA LEU A 89 -5.32 6.60 21.89
C LEU A 89 -6.65 6.18 22.51
N ASP A 90 -7.06 4.93 22.32
CA ASP A 90 -8.28 4.39 22.91
C ASP A 90 -8.20 4.38 24.45
N ASP A 91 -7.07 3.93 25.02
CA ASP A 91 -6.83 3.99 26.48
C ASP A 91 -6.89 5.43 27.02
N MET A 92 -6.20 6.36 26.35
CA MET A 92 -6.22 7.76 26.75
C MET A 92 -7.62 8.37 26.67
N ASN A 93 -8.39 8.06 25.63
CA ASN A 93 -9.77 8.51 25.49
C ASN A 93 -10.65 7.96 26.61
N ALA A 94 -10.51 6.68 26.95
CA ALA A 94 -11.23 6.07 28.06
C ALA A 94 -10.92 6.79 29.39
N ARG A 95 -9.63 7.06 29.66
CA ARG A 95 -9.19 7.78 30.87
C ARG A 95 -9.68 9.23 30.92
N ILE A 96 -9.71 9.93 29.78
CA ILE A 96 -10.28 11.27 29.71
C ILE A 96 -11.77 11.23 30.05
N ASN A 97 -12.52 10.30 29.47
CA ASN A 97 -13.94 10.15 29.76
C ASN A 97 -14.20 9.85 31.24
N GLU A 98 -13.40 8.96 31.85
CA GLU A 98 -13.46 8.71 33.29
C GLU A 98 -13.20 9.99 34.11
N LEU A 99 -12.15 10.76 33.78
CA LEU A 99 -11.84 12.01 34.47
C LEU A 99 -12.94 13.06 34.31
N GLU A 100 -13.55 13.17 33.13
CA GLU A 100 -14.70 14.03 32.89
C GLU A 100 -15.92 13.61 33.72
N GLN A 101 -16.14 12.29 33.87
CA GLN A 101 -17.20 11.77 34.72
C GLN A 101 -16.92 12.08 36.20
N TYR A 102 -15.70 11.83 36.70
CA TYR A 102 -15.32 12.12 38.08
C TYR A 102 -15.40 13.61 38.41
N SER A 103 -15.11 14.50 37.45
CA SER A 103 -15.31 15.94 37.60
C SER A 103 -16.77 16.31 37.94
N ARG A 104 -17.75 15.48 37.53
CA ARG A 104 -19.18 15.69 37.80
C ARG A 104 -19.68 15.07 39.10
N VAL A 105 -18.91 14.16 39.73
CA VAL A 105 -19.38 13.36 40.88
C VAL A 105 -19.76 14.23 42.08
N CYS A 106 -19.09 15.37 42.27
CA CYS A 106 -19.41 16.31 43.35
C CYS A 106 -20.16 17.56 42.85
N ASN A 107 -20.78 17.50 41.67
CA ASN A 107 -21.55 18.63 41.12
C ASN A 107 -23.06 18.40 41.33
N PHE A 108 -23.76 19.39 41.90
CA PHE A 108 -25.21 19.36 42.06
C PHE A 108 -25.91 20.15 40.95
N ALA A 109 -26.73 19.46 40.15
CA ALA A 109 -27.63 20.07 39.19
C ALA A 109 -29.05 20.09 39.75
N ILE A 110 -29.60 21.29 39.97
CA ILE A 110 -30.93 21.48 40.57
C ILE A 110 -31.90 21.94 39.49
N HIS A 111 -32.88 21.09 39.17
CA HIS A 111 -33.97 21.40 38.24
C HIS A 111 -35.20 21.94 38.98
N GLY A 112 -35.98 22.82 38.32
CA GLY A 112 -37.28 23.26 38.83
C GLY A 112 -37.22 24.22 40.02
N TYR A 113 -36.02 24.63 40.45
CA TYR A 113 -35.85 25.56 41.54
C TYR A 113 -35.91 27.01 41.04
N PRO A 114 -36.97 27.77 41.37
CA PRO A 114 -37.20 29.09 40.78
C PRO A 114 -36.12 30.09 41.17
N TYR A 115 -35.65 30.87 40.19
CA TYR A 115 -34.66 31.93 40.37
C TYR A 115 -35.31 33.14 41.06
N LYS A 116 -35.63 33.03 42.36
CA LYS A 116 -36.05 34.16 43.18
C LYS A 116 -34.82 34.81 43.81
N ALA A 117 -34.75 36.15 43.77
CA ALA A 117 -33.60 37.00 44.11
C ALA A 117 -33.01 36.88 45.54
N ARG A 118 -33.48 35.96 46.38
CA ARG A 118 -33.02 35.79 47.78
C ARG A 118 -32.84 34.34 48.23
N LYS A 119 -32.97 33.39 47.30
CA LYS A 119 -32.75 31.98 47.64
C LYS A 119 -31.30 31.65 47.38
N ASP A 120 -30.55 31.51 48.45
CA ASP A 120 -29.17 31.04 48.43
C ASP A 120 -29.11 29.52 48.17
N LEU A 121 -28.13 29.08 47.41
CA LEU A 121 -27.92 27.66 47.06
C LEU A 121 -27.30 26.87 48.20
N VAL A 122 -26.47 27.54 49.02
CA VAL A 122 -25.79 26.94 50.15
C VAL A 122 -26.78 26.50 51.22
N SER A 123 -27.70 27.39 51.61
CA SER A 123 -28.81 27.06 52.52
C SER A 123 -29.71 25.93 51.98
N PHE A 124 -30.02 25.93 50.69
CA PHE A 124 -30.78 24.83 50.07
C PHE A 124 -30.07 23.48 50.19
N LEU A 125 -28.75 23.43 49.95
CA LEU A 125 -27.98 22.20 50.10
C LEU A 125 -27.94 21.71 51.55
N GLY A 126 -27.78 22.62 52.52
CA GLY A 126 -27.84 22.28 53.94
C GLY A 126 -29.19 21.68 54.34
N ASP A 127 -30.29 22.24 53.82
CA ASP A 127 -31.64 21.71 54.04
C ASP A 127 -31.81 20.31 53.42
N VAL A 128 -31.28 20.09 52.22
CA VAL A 128 -31.32 18.78 51.54
C VAL A 128 -30.49 17.75 52.30
N ALA A 129 -29.26 18.09 52.69
CA ALA A 129 -28.38 17.21 53.45
C ALA A 129 -29.01 16.78 54.79
N SER A 130 -29.63 17.74 55.49
CA SER A 130 -30.35 17.48 56.74
C SER A 130 -31.53 16.53 56.54
N ARG A 131 -32.29 16.70 55.45
CA ARG A 131 -33.43 15.82 55.12
C ARG A 131 -33.00 14.41 54.71
N LEU A 132 -31.87 14.29 54.03
CA LEU A 132 -31.27 13.01 53.64
C LEU A 132 -30.48 12.35 54.78
N GLN A 133 -30.42 12.99 55.96
CA GLN A 133 -29.71 12.50 57.14
C GLN A 133 -28.21 12.25 56.87
N ILE A 134 -27.60 13.08 56.01
CA ILE A 134 -26.16 13.04 55.75
C ILE A 134 -25.46 13.71 56.95
N ALA A 135 -24.80 12.91 57.78
CA ALA A 135 -24.01 13.40 58.89
C ALA A 135 -22.81 14.23 58.39
N ASP A 136 -22.47 15.30 59.11
CA ASP A 136 -21.28 16.12 58.89
C ASP A 136 -21.10 16.73 57.49
N PHE A 137 -22.20 17.05 56.80
CA PHE A 137 -22.16 17.72 55.49
C PHE A 137 -21.42 19.07 55.56
N THR A 138 -20.41 19.24 54.70
CA THR A 138 -19.67 20.49 54.52
C THR A 138 -19.77 20.98 53.08
N LEU A 139 -19.61 22.29 52.87
CA LEU A 139 -19.63 22.86 51.52
C LEU A 139 -18.45 22.43 50.65
N ASN A 140 -17.38 21.91 51.26
CA ASN A 140 -16.23 21.35 50.54
C ASN A 140 -16.55 19.99 49.91
N ASP A 141 -17.65 19.35 50.31
CA ASP A 141 -18.11 18.09 49.72
C ASP A 141 -18.79 18.29 48.36
N VAL A 142 -18.99 19.56 47.95
CA VAL A 142 -19.63 19.95 46.70
C VAL A 142 -18.71 20.85 45.88
N ASN A 143 -18.33 20.39 44.69
CA ASN A 143 -17.43 21.11 43.80
C ASN A 143 -18.13 22.24 43.02
N ALA A 144 -19.37 22.00 42.59
CA ALA A 144 -20.15 23.01 41.88
C ALA A 144 -21.65 22.80 42.07
N VAL A 145 -22.42 23.88 42.04
CA VAL A 145 -23.88 23.85 42.14
C VAL A 145 -24.47 24.70 41.04
N HIS A 146 -25.27 24.09 40.19
CA HIS A 146 -25.91 24.76 39.07
C HIS A 146 -27.42 24.67 39.19
N ARG A 147 -28.10 25.82 39.09
CA ARG A 147 -29.54 25.87 38.86
C ARG A 147 -29.79 25.74 37.37
N LEU A 148 -30.47 24.69 36.97
CA LEU A 148 -30.90 24.52 35.59
C LEU A 148 -32.32 25.08 35.45
N PRO A 149 -32.61 25.84 34.38
CA PRO A 149 -33.95 26.35 34.13
C PRO A 149 -34.93 25.18 34.04
N SER A 150 -36.16 25.39 34.52
CA SER A 150 -37.24 24.43 34.33
C SER A 150 -37.40 24.18 32.83
N ARG A 151 -37.37 22.90 32.42
CA ARG A 151 -37.60 22.53 31.02
C ARG A 151 -39.08 22.82 30.70
N ASP A 152 -39.35 23.36 29.52
CA ASP A 152 -40.72 23.34 29.00
C ASP A 152 -41.12 21.86 28.79
N ASP A 153 -42.33 21.49 29.24
CA ASP A 153 -42.86 20.11 29.19
C ASP A 153 -42.95 19.53 27.75
N SER A 154 -42.66 20.34 26.72
CA SER A 154 -42.75 19.98 25.30
C SER A 154 -41.51 19.28 24.73
N VAL A 155 -40.37 19.31 25.42
CA VAL A 155 -39.12 18.70 24.93
C VAL A 155 -38.91 17.37 25.64
N ALA A 156 -38.64 16.28 24.91
CA ALA A 156 -38.38 14.95 25.49
C ALA A 156 -36.98 14.87 26.15
N PRO A 157 -36.76 13.99 27.15
CA PRO A 157 -35.42 13.80 27.72
C PRO A 157 -34.46 13.24 26.69
N SER A 158 -33.26 13.85 26.58
CA SER A 158 -32.15 13.25 25.85
C SER A 158 -31.66 12.04 26.64
N LEU A 159 -31.88 10.85 26.11
CA LEU A 159 -31.18 9.65 26.53
C LEU A 159 -29.76 9.76 25.98
N ALA A 160 -28.81 10.04 26.87
CA ALA A 160 -27.39 9.85 26.63
C ALA A 160 -26.94 8.60 27.38
#